data_AF-A0A814EMC7-F1
#
_entry.id   AF-A0A814EMC7-F1
#
_cell.length_a   1.000
_cell.length_b   1.000
_cell.length_c   1.000
_cell.angle_alpha   90.00
_cell.angle_beta   90.00
_cell.angle_gamma   90.00
#
_symmetry.space_group_name_H-M   'P 1'
#
loop_
_entity.id
_entity.type
_entity.pdbx_description
1 polymer ?
#
loop_
_entity_poly.entity_id
_entity_poly.type
_entity_poly.pdbx_seq_one_letter_code
_entity_poly.pdbx_strand_id
1 'polypeptide(L)'
;MIGSIFRLNNINRNDDQIWIIKMTLCNDDEHDLKQVLMYMKQQINSEQTNLRTFAKLLWEMGKFDLAEKYFNRLLQELSLNDTLHISLYEDLGKLASQRGDYDMSMKWRQKLLTFKEENPSASNVSVNKTNNSIILSLKKSLKIQEGETG
;
A
#
# COMPACT_ATOMS: atom_id res chain seq x y z
N MET A 1 12.09 -19.17 -3.76
CA MET A 1 11.90 -18.96 -2.31
C MET A 1 11.96 -17.46 -2.06
N ILE A 2 10.81 -16.80 -1.97
CA ILE A 2 10.70 -15.33 -1.90
C ILE A 2 10.60 -14.92 -0.43
N GLY A 3 11.44 -13.97 0.00
CA GLY A 3 11.48 -13.48 1.39
C GLY A 3 12.68 -13.97 2.20
N SER A 4 13.89 -13.81 1.67
CA SER A 4 15.13 -14.02 2.44
C SER A 4 15.52 -12.74 3.15
N ILE A 5 15.61 -12.79 4.48
CA ILE A 5 16.14 -11.68 5.27
C ILE A 5 17.64 -11.89 5.43
N PHE A 6 18.39 -10.85 5.14
CA PHE A 6 19.84 -10.84 5.32
C PHE A 6 20.21 -9.83 6.38
N ARG A 7 21.06 -10.26 7.32
CA ARG A 7 21.73 -9.37 8.25
C ARG A 7 22.99 -8.83 7.58
N LEU A 8 23.12 -7.51 7.51
CA LEU A 8 24.35 -6.88 7.05
C LEU A 8 25.37 -6.95 8.18
N ASN A 9 26.47 -7.66 7.95
CA ASN A 9 27.53 -7.82 8.94
C ASN A 9 28.60 -6.74 8.78
N ASN A 10 28.93 -6.38 7.54
CA ASN A 10 29.98 -5.41 7.25
C ASN A 10 29.79 -4.82 5.84
N ILE A 11 30.07 -3.53 5.70
CA ILE A 11 30.17 -2.83 4.42
C ILE A 11 31.56 -2.21 4.40
N ASN A 12 32.44 -2.69 3.54
CA ASN A 12 33.78 -2.12 3.38
C ASN A 12 34.12 -1.92 1.91
N ARG A 13 35.14 -1.11 1.65
CA ARG A 13 35.63 -0.83 0.32
C ARG A 13 37.02 -1.43 0.19
N ASN A 14 37.29 -2.18 -0.87
CA ASN A 14 38.62 -2.70 -1.13
C ASN A 14 39.53 -1.64 -1.77
N ASP A 15 40.80 -1.99 -1.93
CA ASP A 15 41.81 -1.10 -2.52
C ASP A 15 41.49 -0.75 -3.98
N ASP A 16 40.85 -1.67 -4.71
CA ASP A 16 40.33 -1.46 -6.08
C ASP A 16 39.02 -0.63 -6.12
N GLN A 17 38.66 0.04 -5.03
CA GLN A 17 37.50 0.91 -4.91
C GLN A 17 36.13 0.22 -5.02
N ILE A 18 36.08 -1.11 -4.91
CA ILE A 18 34.88 -1.93 -4.94
C ILE A 18 34.25 -2.04 -3.54
N TRP A 19 32.94 -1.80 -3.46
CA TRP A 19 32.18 -2.02 -2.23
C TRP A 19 31.84 -3.50 -2.04
N ILE A 20 32.28 -4.08 -0.94
CA ILE A 20 31.99 -5.45 -0.54
C ILE A 20 31.05 -5.41 0.66
N ILE A 21 29.89 -6.03 0.48
CA ILE A 21 28.87 -6.15 1.53
C ILE A 21 28.86 -7.60 1.99
N LYS A 22 29.28 -7.83 3.24
CA LYS A 22 29.18 -9.14 3.88
C LYS A 22 27.83 -9.26 4.56
N MET A 23 27.10 -10.31 4.22
CA MET A 23 25.76 -10.56 4.75
C MET A 23 25.63 -12.00 5.23
N THR A 24 24.79 -12.21 6.25
CA THR A 24 24.36 -13.54 6.70
C THR A 24 22.90 -13.74 6.34
N LEU A 25 22.57 -14.88 5.73
CA LEU A 25 21.19 -15.32 5.58
C LEU A 25 20.64 -15.69 6.97
N CYS A 26 19.64 -14.94 7.44
CA CYS A 26 18.99 -15.22 8.71
C CYS A 26 18.18 -16.51 8.60
N ASN A 27 18.37 -17.42 9.56
CA ASN A 27 17.57 -18.64 9.65
C ASN A 27 16.20 -18.32 10.28
N ASP A 28 15.17 -19.09 9.92
CA ASP A 28 13.81 -19.00 10.45
C ASP A 28 13.72 -19.24 11.97
N ASP A 29 14.79 -19.74 12.59
CA ASP A 29 14.88 -20.03 14.03
C ASP A 29 15.50 -18.90 14.86
N GLU A 30 15.96 -17.81 14.25
CA GLU A 30 16.35 -16.61 15.01
C GLU A 30 15.10 -15.99 15.66
N HIS A 31 15.01 -16.08 16.99
CA HIS A 31 13.79 -15.85 17.76
C HIS A 31 13.13 -14.48 17.49
N ASP A 32 13.94 -13.44 17.27
CA ASP A 32 13.48 -12.07 17.03
C ASP A 32 12.93 -11.88 15.60
N LEU A 33 13.47 -12.60 14.62
CA LEU A 33 13.05 -12.52 13.23
C LEU A 33 11.98 -13.56 12.88
N LYS A 34 11.87 -14.64 13.67
CA LYS A 34 10.89 -15.71 13.48
C LYS A 34 9.47 -15.19 13.51
N GLN A 35 9.14 -14.24 14.40
CA GLN A 35 7.80 -13.64 14.43
C GLN A 35 7.51 -12.83 13.17
N VAL A 36 8.49 -12.05 12.70
CA VAL A 36 8.37 -11.26 11.46
C VAL A 36 8.25 -12.18 10.25
N LEU A 37 9.09 -13.22 10.17
CA LEU A 37 9.09 -14.23 9.09
C LEU A 37 7.81 -15.06 9.09
N MET A 38 7.30 -15.46 10.25
CA MET A 38 6.07 -16.26 10.36
C MET A 38 4.84 -15.41 10.06
N TYR A 39 4.79 -14.17 10.54
CA TYR A 39 3.76 -13.20 10.17
C TYR A 39 3.76 -12.91 8.66
N MET A 40 4.95 -12.71 8.07
CA MET A 40 5.12 -12.56 6.64
C MET A 40 4.63 -13.82 5.90
N LYS A 41 5.15 -15.01 6.20
CA LYS A 41 4.78 -16.26 5.53
C LYS A 41 3.28 -16.60 5.65
N GLN A 42 2.63 -16.24 6.76
CA GLN A 42 1.19 -16.45 6.96
C GLN A 42 0.32 -15.48 6.14
N GLN A 43 0.82 -14.30 5.77
CA GLN A 43 0.11 -13.34 4.91
C GLN A 43 0.52 -13.39 3.43
N ILE A 44 1.57 -14.14 3.07
CA ILE A 44 2.17 -14.21 1.73
C ILE A 44 1.59 -15.39 0.93
N ASN A 45 0.40 -15.19 0.36
CA ASN A 45 -0.10 -15.95 -0.79
C ASN A 45 -0.31 -15.00 -1.99
N SER A 46 0.75 -14.32 -2.44
CA SER A 46 0.98 -13.78 -3.82
C SER A 46 2.06 -12.70 -3.86
N GLU A 47 2.86 -12.69 -4.93
CA GLU A 47 4.10 -11.90 -5.08
C GLU A 47 3.92 -10.38 -5.05
N GLN A 48 2.79 -9.84 -5.50
CA GLN A 48 2.49 -8.40 -5.51
C GLN A 48 1.95 -7.88 -4.15
N THR A 49 1.55 -8.79 -3.25
CA THR A 49 0.98 -8.49 -1.94
C THR A 49 2.07 -8.24 -0.87
N ASN A 50 3.33 -8.59 -1.16
CA ASN A 50 4.43 -8.58 -0.19
C ASN A 50 4.84 -7.19 0.29
N LEU A 51 4.98 -6.23 -0.63
CA LEU A 51 5.47 -4.88 -0.30
C LEU A 51 4.40 -4.05 0.40
N ARG A 52 3.13 -4.20 -0.02
CA ARG A 52 1.98 -3.55 0.62
C ARG A 52 1.77 -4.07 2.04
N THR A 53 1.84 -5.38 2.23
CA THR A 53 1.71 -6.00 3.55
C THR A 53 2.85 -5.57 4.47
N PHE A 54 4.08 -5.49 3.96
CA PHE A 54 5.21 -4.98 4.74
C PHE A 54 5.04 -3.51 5.11
N ALA A 55 4.60 -2.67 4.18
CA ALA A 55 4.29 -1.27 4.46
C ALA A 55 3.19 -1.11 5.52
N LYS A 56 2.15 -1.96 5.49
CA LYS A 56 1.13 -2.02 6.54
C LYS A 56 1.69 -2.46 7.89
N LEU A 57 2.57 -3.45 7.93
CA LEU A 57 3.22 -3.84 9.18
C LEU A 57 4.01 -2.68 9.79
N LEU A 58 4.79 -1.97 8.98
CA LEU A 58 5.52 -0.77 9.41
C LEU A 58 4.57 0.31 9.93
N TRP A 59 3.41 0.47 9.29
CA TRP A 59 2.37 1.38 9.72
C TRP A 59 1.80 1.00 11.09
N GLU A 60 1.44 -0.27 11.31
CA GLU A 60 0.98 -0.78 12.61
C GLU A 60 2.05 -0.65 13.71
N MET A 61 3.33 -0.71 13.35
CA MET A 61 4.44 -0.45 14.26
C MET A 61 4.69 1.05 14.54
N GLY A 62 3.86 1.95 13.99
CA GLY A 62 4.02 3.41 14.12
C GLY A 62 5.17 4.00 13.31
N LYS A 63 5.79 3.23 12.41
CA LYS A 63 6.89 3.68 11.53
C LYS A 63 6.34 4.34 10.27
N PHE A 64 5.61 5.44 10.43
CA PHE A 64 4.86 6.10 9.36
C PHE A 64 5.73 6.49 8.15
N ASP A 65 6.91 7.07 8.36
CA ASP A 65 7.78 7.52 7.26
C ASP A 65 8.31 6.34 6.42
N LEU A 66 8.62 5.22 7.09
CA LEU A 66 9.05 4.01 6.39
C LEU A 66 7.87 3.39 5.62
N ALA A 67 6.70 3.29 6.25
CA ALA A 67 5.49 2.78 5.60
C ALA A 67 5.14 3.60 4.34
N GLU A 68 5.17 4.93 4.43
CA GLU A 68 4.95 5.83 3.29
C GLU A 68 5.98 5.60 2.18
N LYS A 69 7.27 5.43 2.51
CA LYS A 69 8.33 5.13 1.52
C LYS A 69 8.04 3.84 0.76
N TYR A 70 7.61 2.79 1.45
CA TYR A 70 7.33 1.50 0.81
C TYR A 70 6.02 1.52 0.00
N PHE A 71 4.98 2.21 0.45
CA PHE A 71 3.77 2.42 -0.34
C PHE A 71 4.05 3.19 -1.63
N ASN A 72 4.83 4.28 -1.56
CA ASN A 72 5.21 5.06 -2.74
C ASN A 72 6.09 4.25 -3.70
N ARG A 73 7.03 3.45 -3.18
CA ARG A 73 7.82 2.54 -4.01
C ARG A 73 6.93 1.54 -4.74
N LEU A 74 5.99 0.91 -4.04
CA LEU A 74 5.04 -0.02 -4.67
C LEU A 74 4.22 0.68 -5.75
N LEU A 75 3.79 1.92 -5.51
CA LEU A 75 3.06 2.73 -6.49
C LEU A 75 3.87 2.96 -7.79
N GLN A 76 5.19 3.09 -7.70
CA GLN A 76 6.10 3.25 -8.85
C GLN A 76 6.36 1.95 -9.61
N GLU A 77 6.30 0.80 -8.91
CA GLU A 77 6.51 -0.53 -9.49
C GLU A 77 5.24 -1.10 -10.15
N LEU A 78 4.06 -0.54 -9.85
CA LEU A 78 2.78 -0.94 -10.42
C LEU A 78 2.60 -0.50 -11.88
N SER A 79 1.90 -1.33 -12.65
CA SER A 79 1.41 -0.93 -13.97
C SER A 79 0.24 0.06 -13.86
N LEU A 80 0.15 1.01 -14.79
CA LEU A 80 -0.81 2.14 -14.75
C LEU A 80 -2.28 1.75 -14.53
N ASN A 81 -2.70 0.55 -14.91
CA ASN A 81 -4.09 0.08 -14.79
C ASN A 81 -4.30 -0.99 -13.71
N ASP A 82 -3.35 -1.13 -12.79
CA ASP A 82 -3.50 -2.11 -11.72
C ASP A 82 -4.54 -1.65 -10.68
N THR A 83 -5.51 -2.52 -10.40
CA THR A 83 -6.50 -2.38 -9.32
C THR A 83 -5.88 -2.08 -7.95
N LEU A 84 -4.61 -2.45 -7.73
CA LEU A 84 -3.87 -2.17 -6.51
C LEU A 84 -3.63 -0.67 -6.27
N HIS A 85 -3.66 0.19 -7.31
CA HIS A 85 -3.58 1.65 -7.13
C HIS A 85 -4.68 2.19 -6.22
N ILE A 86 -5.91 1.67 -6.34
CA ILE A 86 -7.04 2.04 -5.48
C ILE A 86 -6.70 1.77 -4.01
N SER A 87 -6.21 0.57 -3.74
CA SER A 87 -5.84 0.15 -2.38
C SER A 87 -4.69 0.98 -1.81
N LEU A 88 -3.71 1.36 -2.64
CA LEU A 88 -2.55 2.14 -2.24
C LEU A 88 -2.90 3.60 -1.92
N TYR A 89 -3.73 4.25 -2.75
CA TYR A 89 -4.16 5.61 -2.47
C TYR A 89 -5.03 5.68 -1.21
N GLU A 90 -5.85 4.66 -0.94
CA GLU A 90 -6.62 4.56 0.31
C GLU A 90 -5.71 4.38 1.53
N ASP A 91 -4.69 3.53 1.45
CA ASP A 91 -3.74 3.32 2.55
C ASP A 91 -2.89 4.58 2.82
N LEU A 92 -2.37 5.24 1.77
CA LEU A 92 -1.61 6.49 1.89
C LEU A 92 -2.45 7.63 2.48
N GLY A 93 -3.71 7.75 2.07
CA GLY A 93 -4.63 8.74 2.65
C GLY A 93 -4.92 8.51 4.14
N LYS A 94 -5.09 7.25 4.54
CA LYS A 94 -5.27 6.88 5.96
C LYS A 94 -4.01 7.13 6.77
N LEU A 95 -2.85 6.75 6.24
CA LEU A 95 -1.56 6.98 6.88
C LEU A 95 -1.31 8.47 7.12
N ALA A 96 -1.55 9.31 6.12
CA ALA A 96 -1.45 10.77 6.24
C ALA A 96 -2.44 11.33 7.29
N SER A 97 -3.69 10.85 7.29
CA SER A 97 -4.69 11.23 8.31
C SER A 97 -4.24 10.88 9.72
N GLN A 98 -3.66 9.69 9.92
CA GLN A 98 -3.17 9.25 11.23
C GLN A 98 -1.93 10.02 11.69
N ARG A 99 -1.11 10.51 10.76
CA ARG A 99 0.00 11.42 11.05
C ARG A 99 -0.45 12.85 11.39
N GLY A 100 -1.74 13.17 11.22
CA GLY A 100 -2.28 14.53 11.38
C GLY A 100 -2.05 15.43 10.15
N ASP A 101 -1.58 14.85 9.04
CA ASP A 101 -1.33 15.56 7.78
C ASP A 101 -2.57 15.49 6.88
N TYR A 102 -3.57 16.31 7.21
CA TYR A 102 -4.86 16.31 6.53
C TYR A 102 -4.79 16.80 5.09
N ASP A 103 -3.88 17.73 4.79
CA ASP A 103 -3.65 18.24 3.43
C ASP A 103 -3.14 17.12 2.51
N MET A 104 -2.17 16.34 2.99
CA MET A 104 -1.66 15.21 2.21
C MET A 104 -2.71 14.11 2.08
N SER A 105 -3.48 13.84 3.13
CA SER A 105 -4.62 12.91 3.06
C SER A 105 -5.64 13.34 2.00
N MET A 106 -5.99 14.62 1.93
CA MET A 106 -6.89 15.16 0.92
C MET A 106 -6.35 14.96 -0.50
N LYS A 107 -5.06 15.23 -0.72
CA LYS A 107 -4.40 15.00 -2.01
C LYS A 107 -4.49 13.52 -2.44
N TRP A 108 -4.25 12.59 -1.53
CA TRP A 108 -4.37 11.16 -1.83
C TRP A 108 -5.80 10.72 -2.14
N ARG A 109 -6.79 11.25 -1.41
CA ARG A 109 -8.21 11.00 -1.71
C ARG A 109 -8.63 11.57 -3.06
N GLN A 110 -8.12 12.74 -3.44
CA GLN A 110 -8.40 13.31 -4.76
C GLN A 110 -7.83 12.44 -5.88
N LYS A 111 -6.58 11.98 -5.75
CA LYS A 111 -5.96 11.03 -6.70
C LYS A 111 -6.73 9.71 -6.81
N LEU A 112 -7.26 9.21 -5.70
CA LEU A 112 -8.10 8.02 -5.68
C LEU A 112 -9.38 8.20 -6.50
N LEU A 113 -10.03 9.35 -6.37
CA LEU A 113 -11.26 9.66 -7.10
C LEU A 113 -10.99 9.78 -8.61
N THR A 114 -9.97 10.54 -9.00
CA THR A 114 -9.60 10.69 -10.42
C THR A 114 -9.23 9.34 -11.04
N PHE A 115 -8.48 8.50 -10.32
CA PHE A 115 -8.15 7.15 -10.81
C PHE A 115 -9.38 6.27 -10.99
N LYS A 116 -10.36 6.34 -10.06
CA LYS A 116 -11.62 5.58 -10.16
C LYS A 116 -12.51 6.07 -11.31
N GLU A 117 -12.48 7.36 -11.63
CA GLU A 117 -13.18 7.95 -12.77
C GLU A 117 -12.55 7.52 -14.11
N GLU A 118 -11.23 7.52 -14.19
CA GLU A 118 -10.46 7.11 -15.38
C GLU A 118 -10.48 5.59 -15.60
N ASN A 119 -10.61 4.80 -14.52
CA ASN A 119 -10.57 3.33 -14.56
C ASN A 119 -11.84 2.69 -13.94
N PRO A 120 -13.01 2.83 -14.58
CA PRO A 120 -14.26 2.30 -14.04
C PRO A 120 -14.30 0.77 -13.92
N SER A 121 -13.52 0.04 -14.75
CA SER A 121 -13.38 -1.42 -14.66
C SER A 121 -12.62 -1.88 -13.42
N ALA A 122 -11.61 -1.13 -12.98
CA ALA A 122 -10.88 -1.37 -11.74
C ALA A 122 -11.75 -1.12 -10.49
N SER A 123 -12.68 -0.17 -10.60
CA SER A 123 -13.68 0.11 -9.57
C SER A 123 -14.60 -1.10 -9.33
N ASN A 124 -15.04 -1.79 -10.38
CA ASN A 124 -15.99 -2.91 -10.28
C ASN A 124 -15.49 -4.12 -9.47
N VAL A 125 -14.17 -4.31 -9.36
CA VAL A 125 -13.57 -5.42 -8.59
C VAL A 125 -13.50 -5.10 -7.09
N SER A 126 -13.38 -3.83 -6.71
CA SER A 126 -13.28 -3.39 -5.29
C SER A 126 -14.61 -2.88 -4.71
N VAL A 127 -15.54 -2.41 -5.54
CA VAL A 127 -16.75 -1.67 -5.11
C VAL A 127 -17.95 -2.56 -4.78
N ASN A 128 -17.83 -3.88 -4.86
CA ASN A 128 -19.00 -4.74 -5.02
C ASN A 128 -19.89 -5.02 -3.79
N LYS A 129 -19.79 -4.28 -2.67
CA LYS A 129 -20.84 -4.36 -1.62
C LYS A 129 -21.27 -3.05 -0.95
N THR A 130 -20.39 -2.06 -0.79
CA THR A 130 -20.71 -0.95 0.16
C THR A 130 -20.89 0.43 -0.49
N ASN A 131 -20.22 0.71 -1.61
CA ASN A 131 -20.28 2.06 -2.20
C ASN A 131 -21.29 2.19 -3.35
N ASN A 132 -21.68 1.09 -4.01
CA ASN A 132 -22.75 1.14 -5.01
C ASN A 132 -24.10 1.55 -4.41
N SER A 133 -24.40 1.18 -3.15
CA SER A 133 -25.61 1.63 -2.47
C SER A 133 -25.56 3.13 -2.13
N ILE A 134 -24.40 3.66 -1.75
CA ILE A 134 -24.22 5.09 -1.43
C ILE A 134 -24.23 5.94 -2.71
N ILE A 135 -23.53 5.52 -3.76
CA ILE A 135 -23.52 6.24 -5.04
C ILE A 135 -24.89 6.18 -5.73
N LEU A 136 -25.59 5.04 -5.67
CA LEU A 136 -26.94 4.91 -6.21
C LEU A 136 -27.96 5.72 -5.41
N SER A 137 -27.84 5.76 -4.07
CA SER A 137 -28.72 6.61 -3.24
C SER A 137 -28.47 8.10 -3.48
N LEU A 138 -27.22 8.53 -3.60
CA LEU A 138 -26.87 9.92 -3.93
C LEU A 138 -27.36 10.32 -5.33
N LYS A 139 -27.18 9.46 -6.35
CA LYS A 139 -27.74 9.70 -7.70
C LYS A 139 -29.26 9.77 -7.69
N LYS A 140 -29.94 8.93 -6.89
CA LYS A 140 -31.41 8.96 -6.77
C LYS A 140 -31.89 10.23 -6.07
N SER A 141 -31.22 10.68 -5.01
CA SER A 141 -31.59 11.93 -4.32
C SER A 141 -31.40 13.17 -5.19
N LEU A 142 -30.36 13.22 -6.03
CA LEU A 142 -30.14 14.34 -6.95
C LEU A 142 -31.20 14.41 -8.05
N LYS A 143 -31.64 13.27 -8.58
CA LYS A 143 -32.65 13.22 -9.65
C LYS A 143 -34.08 13.54 -9.18
N ILE A 144 -34.36 13.39 -7.88
CA ILE A 144 -35.68 13.75 -7.30
C ILE A 144 -35.80 15.27 -7.14
N GLN A 145 -34.70 15.98 -6.85
CA GLN A 145 -34.75 17.45 -6.71
C GLN A 145 -34.94 18.19 -8.04
N GLU A 146 -34.59 17.58 -9.17
CA GLU A 146 -34.83 18.16 -10.50
C GLU A 146 -36.23 17.82 -11.08
N GLY A 147 -37.01 16.98 -10.39
CA GLY A 147 -38.32 16.50 -10.85
C GLY A 147 -39.55 17.19 -10.24
N GLU A 148 -39.37 18.13 -9.30
CA GLU A 148 -40.49 18.79 -8.59
C GLU A 148 -40.68 20.28 -8.94
N THR A 149 -40.03 20.80 -9.99
CA THR A 149 -40.23 22.19 -10.47
C THR A 149 -40.85 22.26 -11.87
N GLY A 150 -41.75 21.35 -12.21
CA GLY A 150 -42.55 21.38 -13.45
C GLY A 150 -44.03 21.33 -13.17
#